data_AF-A0A016V9Q3-F1
#
_entry.id   AF-A0A016V9Q3-F1
#
_cell.length_a   1.000
_cell.length_b   1.000
_cell.length_c   1.000
_cell.angle_alpha   90.00
_cell.angle_beta   90.00
_cell.angle_gamma   90.00
#
_symmetry.space_group_name_H-M   'P 1'
#
loop_
_entity.id
_entity.type
_entity.pdbx_description
1 polymer ?
#
loop_
_entity_poly.entity_id
_entity_poly.type
_entity_poly.pdbx_seq_one_letter_code
_entity_poly.pdbx_strand_id
1 'polypeptide(L)'
;MALFRITNQSFGPENSFEEQIKWTEDGKQWPYPIDNEYMFGPESEVPFYEHIFLERHLSGLGLPKDGPIAHFMELVCVGLSKNPYMTLTKKMDHLQWFAKFFNTEKQALIKKLHEQEQLAAQNS
;
A
#
# COMPACT_ATOMS: atom_id res chain seq x y z
N MET A 1 8.18 -29.49 -24.70
CA MET A 1 7.73 -29.54 -26.10
C MET A 1 6.22 -29.36 -26.14
N ALA A 2 5.75 -28.13 -26.39
CA ALA A 2 4.33 -27.87 -26.57
C ALA A 2 3.92 -28.32 -27.98
N LEU A 3 3.05 -29.33 -28.09
CA LEU A 3 2.39 -29.66 -29.33
C LEU A 3 1.42 -28.52 -29.67
N PHE A 4 1.86 -27.58 -30.50
CA PHE A 4 0.96 -26.62 -31.13
C PHE A 4 0.11 -27.40 -32.14
N ARG A 5 -1.15 -27.70 -31.80
CA ARG A 5 -2.12 -28.21 -32.76
C ARG A 5 -2.23 -27.17 -33.88
N ILE A 6 -1.96 -27.57 -35.11
CA ILE A 6 -2.29 -26.76 -36.30
C ILE A 6 -3.81 -26.80 -36.45
N THR A 7 -4.52 -25.98 -35.69
CA THR A 7 -5.95 -25.72 -35.89
C THR A 7 -6.08 -24.63 -36.96
N ASN A 8 -6.87 -24.91 -37.98
CA ASN A 8 -7.13 -23.98 -39.06
C ASN A 8 -7.96 -22.78 -38.55
N GLN A 9 -7.29 -21.74 -38.04
CA GLN A 9 -7.94 -20.53 -37.51
C GLN A 9 -8.65 -19.67 -38.58
N SER A 10 -8.60 -20.05 -39.87
CA SER A 10 -9.11 -19.22 -40.97
C SER A 10 -10.63 -19.26 -41.18
N PHE A 11 -11.35 -20.21 -40.56
CA PHE A 11 -12.80 -20.36 -40.74
C PHE A 11 -13.68 -19.71 -39.65
N GLY A 12 -13.06 -19.05 -38.65
CA GLY A 12 -13.80 -18.50 -37.51
C GLY A 12 -14.29 -19.59 -36.54
N PRO A 13 -14.92 -19.21 -35.41
CA PRO A 13 -15.46 -20.17 -34.45
C PRO A 13 -16.64 -20.95 -35.06
N GLU A 14 -16.68 -22.26 -34.83
CA GLU A 14 -17.74 -23.15 -35.33
C GLU A 14 -19.03 -23.02 -34.51
N ASN A 15 -18.94 -22.53 -33.27
CA ASN A 15 -20.06 -22.38 -32.34
C ASN A 15 -19.88 -21.17 -31.40
N SER A 16 -20.98 -20.67 -30.83
CA SER A 16 -20.98 -19.56 -29.87
C SER A 16 -20.20 -19.86 -28.58
N PHE A 17 -20.09 -21.13 -28.20
CA PHE A 17 -19.25 -21.52 -27.06
C PHE A 17 -17.77 -21.40 -27.37
N GLU A 18 -17.34 -21.74 -28.59
CA GLU A 18 -15.95 -21.57 -29.00
C GLU A 18 -15.57 -20.09 -29.10
N GLU A 19 -16.50 -19.24 -29.54
CA GLU A 19 -16.33 -17.79 -29.52
C GLU A 19 -16.14 -17.25 -28.09
N GLN A 20 -16.96 -17.69 -27.14
CA GLN A 20 -16.82 -17.31 -25.73
C GLN A 20 -15.51 -17.82 -25.10
N ILE A 21 -15.08 -19.04 -25.44
CA ILE A 21 -13.79 -19.58 -25.01
C ILE A 21 -12.67 -18.69 -25.56
N LYS A 22 -12.70 -18.38 -26.86
CA LYS A 22 -11.71 -17.51 -27.51
C LYS A 22 -11.69 -16.11 -26.90
N TRP A 23 -12.85 -15.52 -26.57
CA TRP A 23 -12.91 -14.22 -25.90
C TRP A 23 -12.39 -14.26 -24.48
N THR A 24 -12.55 -15.39 -23.78
CA THR A 24 -12.00 -15.59 -22.44
C THR A 24 -10.48 -15.75 -22.50
N GLU A 25 -9.95 -16.52 -23.46
CA GLU A 25 -8.51 -16.68 -23.71
C GLU A 25 -7.85 -15.37 -24.18
N ASP A 26 -8.53 -14.60 -25.03
CA ASP A 26 -8.11 -13.26 -25.47
C ASP A 26 -8.22 -12.20 -24.35
N GLY A 27 -8.85 -12.51 -23.21
CA GLY A 27 -9.08 -11.58 -22.10
C GLY A 27 -10.14 -10.50 -22.37
N LYS A 28 -10.97 -10.66 -23.42
CA LYS A 28 -12.09 -9.77 -23.75
C LYS A 28 -13.32 -10.03 -22.88
N GLN A 29 -13.48 -11.27 -22.43
CA GLN A 29 -14.56 -11.71 -21.56
C GLN A 29 -14.05 -11.96 -20.14
N TRP A 30 -14.91 -11.68 -19.15
CA TRP A 30 -14.61 -11.94 -17.74
C TRP A 30 -14.59 -13.45 -17.47
N PRO A 31 -13.62 -13.94 -16.69
CA PRO A 31 -13.62 -15.34 -16.27
C PRO A 31 -14.76 -15.60 -15.29
N TYR A 32 -15.26 -16.83 -15.30
CA TYR A 32 -16.29 -17.30 -14.38
C TYR A 32 -15.70 -18.35 -13.42
N PRO A 33 -16.14 -18.39 -12.14
CA PRO A 33 -17.10 -17.47 -11.51
C PRO A 33 -16.53 -16.04 -11.37
N ILE A 34 -17.42 -15.05 -11.38
CA ILE A 34 -17.03 -13.63 -11.33
C ILE A 34 -16.37 -13.34 -9.98
N ASP A 35 -15.15 -12.82 -10.04
CA ASP A 35 -14.38 -12.33 -8.90
C ASP A 35 -14.21 -10.80 -9.02
N ASN A 36 -14.59 -10.07 -7.97
CA ASN A 36 -14.46 -8.61 -7.93
C ASN A 36 -12.99 -8.16 -7.81
N GLU A 37 -12.11 -9.05 -7.35
CA GLU A 37 -10.67 -8.81 -7.21
C GLU A 37 -9.89 -9.34 -8.43
N TYR A 38 -10.59 -9.74 -9.50
CA TYR A 38 -9.93 -10.14 -10.73
C TYR A 38 -9.08 -8.98 -11.28
N MET A 39 -7.81 -9.26 -11.53
CA MET A 39 -6.83 -8.26 -11.98
C MET A 39 -6.59 -7.11 -10.98
N PHE A 40 -6.73 -7.37 -9.67
CA PHE A 40 -6.43 -6.40 -8.60
C PHE A 40 -4.97 -5.91 -8.61
N GLY A 41 -4.07 -6.64 -9.27
CA GLY A 41 -2.65 -6.28 -9.43
C GLY A 41 -1.77 -6.89 -8.34
N PRO A 42 -0.54 -6.39 -8.15
CA PRO A 42 0.44 -6.99 -7.23
C PRO A 42 0.02 -6.91 -5.75
N GLU A 43 -0.96 -6.07 -5.42
CA GLU A 43 -1.43 -5.91 -4.05
C GLU A 43 -2.20 -7.14 -3.54
N SER A 44 -2.70 -8.01 -4.42
CA SER A 44 -3.37 -9.26 -4.02
C SER A 44 -2.40 -10.25 -3.36
N GLU A 45 -1.11 -10.14 -3.67
CA GLU A 45 -0.06 -10.97 -3.08
C GLU A 45 0.44 -10.41 -1.74
N VAL A 46 0.08 -9.17 -1.40
CA VAL A 46 0.53 -8.50 -0.18
C VAL A 46 -0.30 -8.99 1.01
N PRO A 47 0.34 -9.59 2.03
CA PRO A 47 -0.38 -10.07 3.19
C PRO A 47 -0.82 -8.92 4.10
N PHE A 48 -1.95 -9.09 4.78
CA PHE A 48 -2.58 -8.04 5.60
C PHE A 48 -1.64 -7.42 6.65
N TYR A 49 -0.72 -8.19 7.21
CA TYR A 49 0.16 -7.74 8.29
C TYR A 49 1.16 -6.68 7.82
N GLU A 50 1.48 -6.61 6.53
CA GLU A 50 2.31 -5.54 5.95
C GLU A 50 1.56 -4.20 5.92
N HIS A 51 0.23 -4.23 5.75
CA HIS A 51 -0.60 -3.03 5.81
C HIS A 51 -0.91 -2.54 7.21
N ILE A 52 -1.01 -3.46 8.17
CA ILE A 52 -1.41 -3.14 9.54
C ILE A 52 -0.20 -2.74 10.39
N PHE A 53 0.89 -3.52 10.37
CA PHE A 53 2.02 -3.33 11.29
C PHE A 53 3.12 -2.43 10.74
N LEU A 54 2.74 -1.20 10.39
CA LEU A 54 3.67 -0.21 9.82
C LEU A 54 4.75 0.27 10.81
N GLU A 55 4.50 0.12 12.11
CA GLU A 55 5.42 0.51 13.19
C GLU A 55 6.80 -0.17 13.07
N ARG A 56 6.85 -1.37 12.50
CA ARG A 56 8.10 -2.11 12.25
C ARG A 56 9.09 -1.31 11.41
N HIS A 57 8.57 -0.56 10.44
CA HIS A 57 9.37 0.26 9.53
C HIS A 57 9.84 1.58 10.16
N LEU A 58 9.20 2.06 11.23
CA LEU A 58 9.59 3.32 11.90
C LEU A 58 10.99 3.25 12.53
N SER A 59 11.36 2.08 13.06
CA SER A 59 12.64 1.86 13.76
C SER A 59 13.88 2.14 12.89
N GLY A 60 13.77 1.99 11.56
CA GLY A 60 14.85 2.23 10.61
C GLY A 60 14.93 3.67 10.07
N LEU A 61 13.96 4.53 10.38
CA LEU A 61 13.81 5.86 9.76
C LEU A 61 14.51 7.00 10.50
N GLY A 62 15.22 6.71 11.61
CA GLY A 62 15.97 7.72 12.36
C GLY A 62 15.08 8.73 13.11
N LEU A 63 13.82 8.36 13.37
CA LEU A 63 12.88 9.16 14.14
C LEU A 63 13.09 8.95 15.66
N PRO A 64 12.82 9.96 16.50
CA PRO A 64 12.85 9.81 17.95
C PRO A 64 11.90 8.70 18.41
N LYS A 65 12.34 7.87 19.37
CA LYS A 65 11.49 6.82 19.96
C LYS A 65 10.45 7.36 20.94
N ASP A 66 10.75 8.50 21.55
CA ASP A 66 9.93 9.13 22.58
C ASP A 66 9.65 10.59 22.23
N GLY A 67 8.53 11.09 22.74
CA GLY A 67 8.13 12.49 22.63
C GLY A 67 7.00 12.74 21.61
N PRO A 68 6.69 14.03 21.33
CA PRO A 68 5.53 14.40 20.52
C PRO A 68 5.61 13.89 19.07
N ILE A 69 6.82 13.78 18.52
CA ILE A 69 7.04 13.26 17.16
C ILE A 69 6.72 11.77 17.08
N ALA A 70 7.13 10.99 18.09
CA ALA A 70 6.83 9.56 18.14
C ALA A 70 5.32 9.33 18.20
N HIS A 71 4.62 10.06 19.09
CA HIS A 71 3.17 9.96 19.23
C HIS A 71 2.42 10.41 17.95
N PHE A 72 2.91 11.45 17.27
CA PHE A 72 2.37 11.84 15.98
C PHE A 72 2.55 10.73 14.92
N MET A 73 3.71 10.09 14.87
CA MET A 73 3.99 9.01 13.92
C MET A 73 3.17 7.75 14.20
N GLU A 74 2.88 7.44 15.47
CA GLU A 74 1.92 6.38 15.83
C GLU A 74 0.54 6.66 15.23
N LEU A 75 0.03 7.89 15.36
CA LEU A 75 -1.26 8.28 14.77
C LEU A 75 -1.24 8.17 13.23
N VAL A 76 -0.13 8.55 12.60
CA VAL A 76 0.06 8.39 11.15
C VAL A 76 0.01 6.90 10.77
N CYS A 77 0.73 6.04 11.49
CA CYS A 77 0.70 4.59 11.27
C CYS A 77 -0.71 4.01 11.45
N VAL A 78 -1.43 4.40 12.50
CA VAL A 78 -2.83 4.00 12.70
C VAL A 78 -3.73 4.48 11.56
N GLY A 79 -3.56 5.72 11.10
CA GLY A 79 -4.31 6.26 9.96
C GLY A 79 -4.05 5.51 8.66
N LEU A 80 -2.78 5.21 8.36
CA LEU A 80 -2.38 4.44 7.18
C LEU A 80 -2.83 2.98 7.24
N SER A 81 -2.85 2.37 8.44
CA SER A 81 -3.31 0.99 8.63
C SER A 81 -4.79 0.82 8.29
N LYS A 82 -5.60 1.83 8.58
CA LYS A 82 -7.05 1.84 8.33
C LYS A 82 -7.44 2.19 6.89
N ASN A 83 -6.47 2.49 6.03
CA ASN A 83 -6.72 2.90 4.66
C ASN A 83 -6.66 1.71 3.68
N PRO A 84 -7.80 1.27 3.08
CA PRO A 84 -7.84 0.21 2.09
C PRO A 84 -7.52 0.69 0.66
N TYR A 85 -7.47 2.00 0.42
CA TYR A 85 -7.30 2.59 -0.92
C TYR A 85 -5.83 2.89 -1.28
N MET A 86 -4.88 2.58 -0.39
CA MET A 86 -3.45 2.81 -0.62
C MET A 86 -2.69 1.51 -0.63
N THR A 87 -1.85 1.35 -1.66
CA THR A 87 -0.87 0.26 -1.75
C THR A 87 0.19 0.38 -0.66
N LEU A 88 0.84 -0.74 -0.35
CA LEU A 88 1.95 -0.80 0.60
C LEU A 88 3.08 0.16 0.21
N THR A 89 3.42 0.23 -1.07
CA THR A 89 4.46 1.12 -1.62
C THR A 89 4.18 2.58 -1.29
N LYS A 90 2.94 3.02 -1.51
CA LYS A 90 2.52 4.39 -1.22
C LYS A 90 2.54 4.69 0.28
N LYS A 91 2.11 3.74 1.13
CA LYS A 91 2.21 3.87 2.59
C LYS A 91 3.66 4.05 3.03
N MET A 92 4.59 3.29 2.46
CA MET A 92 6.02 3.39 2.75
C MET A 92 6.61 4.74 2.28
N ASP A 93 6.22 5.22 1.10
CA ASP A 93 6.64 6.54 0.60
C ASP A 93 6.21 7.67 1.53
N HIS A 94 4.99 7.59 2.10
CA HIS A 94 4.53 8.55 3.10
C HIS A 94 5.42 8.53 4.36
N LEU A 95 5.78 7.35 4.87
CA LEU A 95 6.67 7.23 6.04
C LEU A 95 8.07 7.79 5.74
N GLN A 96 8.62 7.51 4.57
CA GLN A 96 9.90 8.07 4.14
C GLN A 96 9.86 9.58 3.99
N TRP A 97 8.74 10.13 3.52
CA TRP A 97 8.55 11.57 3.44
C TRP A 97 8.58 12.21 4.83
N PHE A 98 7.90 11.63 5.83
CA PHE A 98 7.95 12.11 7.21
C PHE A 98 9.35 12.04 7.80
N ALA A 99 10.09 10.95 7.55
CA ALA A 99 11.47 10.82 8.00
C ALA A 99 12.37 11.95 7.44
N LYS A 100 12.21 12.28 6.15
CA LYS A 100 12.92 13.40 5.52
C LYS A 100 12.45 14.76 6.04
N PHE A 101 11.14 14.89 6.31
CA PHE A 101 10.56 16.12 6.83
C PHE A 101 11.06 16.43 8.24
N PHE A 102 11.08 15.44 9.13
CA PHE A 102 11.62 15.56 10.48
C PHE A 102 13.15 15.42 10.48
N ASN A 103 13.81 16.33 9.77
CA ASN A 103 15.26 16.48 9.84
C ASN A 103 15.72 16.87 11.26
N THR A 104 17.02 16.76 11.52
CA THR A 104 17.63 17.04 12.84
C THR A 104 17.29 18.43 13.36
N GLU A 105 17.25 19.44 12.48
CA GLU A 105 16.90 20.82 12.83
C GLU A 105 15.46 20.95 13.34
N LYS A 106 14.50 20.34 12.64
CA LYS A 106 13.09 20.37 13.03
C LYS A 106 12.84 19.55 14.28
N GLN A 107 13.51 18.41 14.44
CA GLN A 107 13.42 17.64 15.68
C GLN A 107 13.88 18.48 16.88
N ALA A 108 14.98 19.22 16.76
CA ALA A 108 15.46 20.11 17.82
C ALA A 108 14.49 21.27 18.09
N LEU A 109 13.90 21.86 17.05
CA LEU A 109 12.91 22.93 17.19
C LEU A 109 11.65 22.46 17.92
N ILE A 110 11.10 21.32 17.52
CA ILE A 110 9.89 20.74 18.13
C ILE A 110 10.15 20.41 19.60
N LYS A 111 11.33 19.89 19.93
CA LYS A 111 11.72 19.64 21.32
C LYS A 111 11.68 20.93 22.16
N LYS A 112 12.28 22.02 21.66
CA LYS A 112 12.26 23.33 22.35
C LYS A 112 10.84 23.87 22.55
N LEU A 113 10.02 23.81 21.51
CA LEU A 113 8.63 24.26 21.57
C LEU A 113 7.83 23.45 22.61
N HIS A 114 8.01 22.13 22.62
CA HIS A 114 7.33 21.27 23.57
C HIS A 114 7.75 21.54 25.02
N GLU A 115 9.04 21.78 25.27
CA GLU A 115 9.54 22.21 26.59
C GLU A 115 8.92 23.55 27.03
N GLN A 116 8.80 24.52 26.11
CA GLN A 116 8.16 25.80 26.39
C GLN A 116 6.67 25.67 26.71
N GLU A 117 5.94 24.82 25.99
CA GLU A 117 4.52 24.53 26.27
C GLU A 117 4.33 23.90 27.64
N GLN A 118 5.18 22.94 28.02
CA GLN A 118 5.13 22.31 29.35
C GLN A 118 5.40 23.32 30.46
N LEU A 119 6.37 24.22 30.28
CA LEU A 119 6.66 25.28 31.25
C LEU A 119 5.49 26.28 31.35
N ALA A 120 4.86 26.63 30.23
CA ALA A 120 3.70 27.51 30.23
C ALA A 120 2.51 26.87 30.96
N ALA A 121 2.26 25.58 30.75
CA ALA A 121 1.19 24.83 31.41
C ALA A 121 1.42 24.62 32.91
N GLN A 122 2.68 24.63 33.39
CA GLN A 122 3.01 24.55 34.81
C GLN A 122 2.88 25.91 35.52
N ASN A 123 3.03 27.01 34.79
CA ASN A 123 2.95 28.37 35.32
C ASN A 123 1.53 28.98 35.26
N SER A 124 0.57 28.25 34.70
CA SER A 124 -0.86 28.59 34.62
C SER A 124 -1.68 27.81 35.65
#